data_AF-A0A1H9VQU3-F1
#
_entry.id   AF-A0A1H9VQU3-F1
#
_cell.length_a   1.000
_cell.length_b   1.000
_cell.length_c   1.000
_cell.angle_alpha   90.00
_cell.angle_beta   90.00
_cell.angle_gamma   90.00
#
_symmetry.space_group_name_H-M   'P 1'
#
loop_
_entity.id
_entity.type
_entity.pdbx_description
1 polymer ?
#
loop_
_entity_poly.entity_id
_entity_poly.type
_entity_poly.pdbx_seq_one_letter_code
_entity_poly.pdbx_strand_id
1 'polypeptide(L)'
;MKRIDFVNGQLYTETRLKFQGKVQTTERMMIDTSAPQTVISEQLALKLGIEKLDINQQEEMDSLSVGPLKVSQFPVIISDVHEEGVLGLDFLKKVGAKINLDAMTISSSRT
;
A
#
# COMPACT_ATOMS: atom_id res chain seq x y z
N MET A 1 5.25 15.19 -0.29
CA MET A 1 6.01 14.15 0.43
C MET A 1 5.12 13.53 1.51
N LYS A 2 5.37 12.29 1.91
CA LYS A 2 4.68 11.63 3.02
C LYS A 2 5.71 11.08 4.01
N ARG A 3 5.37 11.11 5.30
CA ARG A 3 6.22 10.57 6.37
C ARG A 3 6.26 9.04 6.32
N ILE A 4 7.41 8.48 6.66
CA ILE A 4 7.64 7.06 6.92
C ILE A 4 7.91 6.92 8.42
N ASP A 5 7.32 5.92 9.05
CA ASP A 5 7.62 5.54 10.43
C ASP A 5 8.54 4.31 10.45
N PHE A 6 9.58 4.34 11.29
CA PHE A 6 10.48 3.21 11.49
C PHE A 6 10.15 2.55 12.81
N VAL A 7 9.64 1.32 12.76
CA VAL A 7 9.20 0.57 13.94
C VAL A 7 9.74 -0.84 13.84
N ASN A 8 10.49 -1.28 14.85
CA ASN A 8 11.03 -2.65 14.94
C ASN A 8 11.81 -3.11 13.69
N GLY A 9 12.57 -2.21 13.05
CA GLY A 9 13.34 -2.56 11.85
C GLY A 9 12.57 -2.46 10.54
N GLN A 10 11.27 -2.11 10.57
CA GLN A 10 10.41 -2.03 9.40
C GLN A 10 9.97 -0.58 9.12
N LEU A 11 9.75 -0.27 7.84
CA LEU A 11 9.30 1.04 7.36
C LEU A 11 7.80 0.99 7.09
N TYR A 12 7.05 1.91 7.67
CA TYR A 12 5.60 2.02 7.52
C TYR A 12 5.21 3.37 6.98
N THR A 13 4.10 3.43 6.25
CA THR A 13 3.52 4.70 5.83
C THR A 13 2.00 4.63 5.76
N GLU A 14 1.37 5.77 5.98
CA GLU A 14 -0.07 5.88 5.78
C GLU A 14 -0.42 5.77 4.30
N THR A 15 -1.36 4.88 4.04
CA THR A 15 -1.86 4.54 2.72
C THR A 15 -3.38 4.65 2.70
N ARG A 16 -3.90 5.24 1.63
CA ARG A 16 -5.33 5.33 1.37
C ARG A 16 -5.68 4.46 0.16
N LEU A 17 -6.58 3.50 0.39
CA LEU A 17 -7.13 2.60 -0.62
C LEU A 17 -8.58 3.01 -0.90
N LYS A 18 -8.99 2.86 -2.16
CA LYS A 18 -10.38 3.03 -2.57
C LYS A 18 -10.81 1.82 -3.39
N PHE A 19 -11.93 1.21 -3.01
CA PHE A 19 -12.53 0.07 -3.69
C PHE A 19 -14.04 0.26 -3.78
N GLN A 20 -14.60 0.18 -4.98
CA GLN A 20 -16.04 0.32 -5.22
C GLN A 20 -16.65 1.56 -4.55
N GLY A 21 -15.96 2.70 -4.60
CA GLY A 21 -16.39 3.94 -3.94
C GLY A 21 -16.05 4.04 -2.45
N LYS A 22 -15.83 2.92 -1.74
CA LYS A 22 -15.46 2.91 -0.33
C LYS A 22 -13.97 3.24 -0.16
N VAL A 23 -13.66 4.05 0.85
CA VAL A 23 -12.31 4.51 1.14
C VAL A 23 -11.88 3.97 2.50
N GLN A 24 -10.70 3.36 2.54
CA GLN A 24 -10.04 2.98 3.79
C GLN A 24 -8.65 3.60 3.86
N THR A 25 -8.33 4.16 5.02
CA THR A 25 -6.97 4.64 5.32
C THR A 25 -6.37 3.75 6.41
N THR A 26 -5.11 3.39 6.24
CA THR A 26 -4.31 2.60 7.18
C THR A 26 -3.00 3.34 7.41
N GLU A 27 -2.53 3.37 8.66
CA GLU A 27 -1.23 3.96 9.02
C GLU A 27 -0.08 2.93 8.96
N ARG A 28 -0.42 1.65 8.74
CA ARG A 28 0.51 0.51 8.92
C ARG A 28 0.69 -0.33 7.66
N MET A 29 0.76 0.31 6.49
CA MET A 29 1.29 -0.36 5.29
C MET A 29 2.81 -0.39 5.36
N MET A 30 3.39 -1.57 5.30
CA MET A 30 4.84 -1.74 5.25
C MET A 30 5.36 -1.38 3.86
N ILE A 31 6.50 -0.71 3.78
CA ILE A 31 7.22 -0.47 2.53
C ILE A 31 8.25 -1.61 2.37
N ASP A 32 8.11 -2.43 1.33
CA ASP A 32 9.01 -3.55 1.09
C ASP A 32 9.51 -3.55 -0.35
N THR A 33 10.80 -3.24 -0.52
CA THR A 33 11.45 -3.23 -1.84
C THR A 33 11.85 -4.63 -2.32
N SER A 34 11.67 -5.67 -1.51
CA SER A 34 11.88 -7.08 -1.89
C SER A 34 10.59 -7.76 -2.34
N ALA A 35 9.42 -7.24 -1.93
CA ALA A 35 8.12 -7.72 -2.37
C ALA A 35 7.85 -7.30 -3.84
N PRO A 36 7.60 -8.24 -4.76
CA PRO A 36 7.32 -7.91 -6.15
C PRO A 36 5.94 -7.24 -6.33
N GLN A 37 4.97 -7.62 -5.50
CA GLN A 37 3.58 -7.22 -5.60
C GLN A 37 3.09 -6.58 -4.30
N THR A 38 2.14 -5.67 -4.43
CA THR A 38 1.45 -5.05 -3.30
C THR A 38 0.35 -5.97 -2.80
N VAL A 39 0.33 -6.20 -1.49
CA VAL A 39 -0.65 -7.07 -0.83
C VAL A 39 -1.38 -6.34 0.28
N ILE A 40 -2.59 -6.78 0.59
CA ILE A 40 -3.37 -6.34 1.75
C ILE A 40 -3.79 -7.54 2.58
N SER A 41 -3.88 -7.34 3.89
CA SER A 41 -4.44 -8.34 4.81
C SER A 41 -5.91 -8.59 4.53
N GLU A 42 -6.38 -9.78 4.88
CA GLU A 42 -7.80 -10.11 4.92
C GLU A 42 -8.61 -9.11 5.75
N GLN A 43 -8.07 -8.68 6.90
CA GLN A 43 -8.74 -7.70 7.75
C GLN A 43 -8.93 -6.35 7.04
N LEU A 44 -7.93 -5.88 6.30
CA LEU A 44 -8.04 -4.65 5.52
C LEU A 44 -9.02 -4.83 4.34
N ALA A 45 -9.02 -6.00 3.69
CA ALA A 45 -9.98 -6.32 2.63
C ALA A 45 -11.43 -6.29 3.13
N LEU A 46 -11.72 -6.85 4.31
CA LEU A 46 -13.04 -6.77 4.94
C LEU A 46 -13.42 -5.32 5.27
N LYS A 47 -12.49 -4.51 5.78
CA LYS A 47 -12.73 -3.07 6.02
C LYS A 47 -13.07 -2.34 4.71
N LEU A 48 -12.49 -2.76 3.58
CA LEU A 48 -12.80 -2.26 2.24
C LEU A 48 -14.11 -2.78 1.65
N GLY A 49 -14.78 -3.73 2.31
CA GLY A 49 -16.06 -4.30 1.86
C GLY A 49 -15.89 -5.46 0.88
N ILE A 50 -14.72 -6.09 0.83
CA ILE A 50 -14.50 -7.31 0.05
C ILE A 50 -14.98 -8.48 0.91
N GLU A 51 -16.12 -9.07 0.55
CA GLU A 51 -16.79 -10.10 1.37
C GLU A 51 -16.34 -11.52 1.03
N LYS A 52 -15.93 -11.77 -0.21
CA LYS A 52 -15.41 -13.07 -0.66
C LYS A 52 -13.89 -13.00 -0.69
N LEU A 53 -13.27 -13.55 0.33
CA LEU A 53 -11.83 -13.63 0.44
C LEU A 53 -11.38 -15.01 -0.05
N ASP A 54 -10.59 -15.02 -1.11
CA ASP A 54 -9.74 -16.15 -1.46
C ASP A 54 -8.28 -15.72 -1.32
N ILE A 55 -7.47 -16.54 -0.65
CA ILE A 55 -6.07 -16.20 -0.39
C ILE A 55 -5.32 -16.26 -1.72
N ASN A 56 -4.53 -15.24 -2.01
CA ASN A 56 -3.88 -14.99 -3.30
C ASN A 56 -4.85 -14.54 -4.42
N GLN A 57 -6.09 -14.17 -4.08
CA GLN A 57 -6.97 -13.47 -5.00
C GLN A 57 -6.45 -12.06 -5.27
N GLN A 58 -6.53 -11.65 -6.53
CA GLN A 58 -6.24 -10.29 -6.94
C GLN A 58 -7.53 -9.49 -7.02
N GLU A 59 -7.54 -8.32 -6.41
CA GLU A 59 -8.61 -7.33 -6.49
C GLU A 59 -8.11 -6.04 -7.12
N GLU A 60 -8.94 -5.38 -7.92
CA GLU A 60 -8.60 -4.09 -8.54
C GLU A 60 -9.13 -2.94 -7.68
N MET A 61 -8.22 -2.14 -7.13
CA MET A 61 -8.56 -0.93 -6.40
C MET A 61 -8.85 0.23 -7.36
N ASP A 62 -9.96 0.94 -7.16
CA ASP A 62 -10.28 2.20 -7.85
C ASP A 62 -9.06 3.16 -7.79
N SER A 63 -8.44 3.25 -6.62
CA SER A 63 -7.16 3.93 -6.46
C SER A 63 -6.40 3.51 -5.20
N LEU A 64 -5.07 3.55 -5.28
CA LEU A 64 -4.14 3.40 -4.16
C LEU A 64 -3.30 4.67 -4.04
N SER A 65 -3.09 5.17 -2.81
CA SER A 65 -2.28 6.36 -2.60
C SER A 65 -1.47 6.37 -1.31
N VAL A 66 -0.27 6.97 -1.40
CA VAL A 66 0.66 7.23 -0.29
C VAL A 66 1.02 8.71 -0.32
N GLY A 67 0.35 9.51 0.52
CA GLY A 67 0.38 10.97 0.43
C GLY A 67 0.07 11.48 -0.98
N PRO A 68 0.99 12.21 -1.65
CA PRO A 68 0.76 12.72 -3.01
C PRO A 68 0.89 11.64 -4.10
N LEU A 69 1.40 10.45 -3.78
CA LEU A 69 1.60 9.37 -4.73
C LEU A 69 0.28 8.67 -4.94
N LYS A 70 -0.29 8.73 -6.14
CA LYS A 70 -1.58 8.10 -6.43
C LYS A 70 -1.52 7.32 -7.73
N VAL A 71 -2.12 6.13 -7.70
CA VAL A 71 -2.39 5.31 -8.88
C VAL A 71 -3.87 4.99 -8.92
N SER A 72 -4.50 5.18 -10.07
CA SER A 72 -5.86 4.70 -10.35
C SER A 72 -5.80 3.30 -10.95
N GLN A 73 -6.82 2.48 -10.69
CA GLN A 73 -6.93 1.09 -11.18
C GLN A 73 -5.66 0.30 -10.90
N PHE A 74 -5.51 -0.10 -9.64
CA PHE A 74 -4.31 -0.75 -9.15
C PHE A 74 -4.63 -2.13 -8.57
N PRO A 75 -4.04 -3.21 -9.10
CA PRO A 75 -4.25 -4.55 -8.56
C PRO A 75 -3.55 -4.69 -7.21
N VAL A 76 -4.23 -5.32 -6.24
CA VAL A 76 -3.66 -5.73 -4.96
C VAL A 76 -3.99 -7.20 -4.73
N ILE A 77 -3.10 -7.92 -4.05
CA ILE A 77 -3.34 -9.32 -3.68
C ILE A 77 -3.82 -9.39 -2.24
N ILE A 78 -4.85 -10.19 -1.97
CA ILE A 78 -5.27 -10.51 -0.61
C ILE A 78 -4.40 -11.66 -0.11
N SER A 79 -3.72 -11.48 1.01
CA SER A 79 -2.81 -12.48 1.58
C SER A 79 -2.87 -12.49 3.10
N ASP A 80 -2.44 -13.60 3.70
CA ASP A 80 -2.26 -13.71 5.15
C ASP A 80 -0.94 -13.04 5.54
N VAL A 81 -1.05 -11.76 5.89
CA VAL A 81 0.05 -10.92 6.36
C VAL A 81 -0.28 -10.34 7.72
N HIS A 82 0.73 -10.20 8.57
CA HIS A 82 0.56 -9.68 9.93
C HIS A 82 0.29 -8.16 9.92
N GLU A 83 0.85 -7.43 8.95
CA GLU A 83 0.61 -6.01 8.73
C GLU A 83 -0.77 -5.76 8.11
N GLU A 84 -1.24 -4.51 8.08
CA GLU A 84 -2.47 -4.22 7.32
C GLU A 84 -2.27 -4.43 5.81
N GLY A 85 -1.02 -4.33 5.34
CA GLY A 85 -0.57 -4.76 4.02
C GLY A 85 0.88 -4.35 3.75
N VAL A 86 1.35 -4.67 2.54
CA VAL A 86 2.71 -4.40 2.07
C VAL A 86 2.66 -3.69 0.73
N LEU A 87 3.36 -2.56 0.60
CA LEU A 87 3.61 -1.86 -0.65
C LEU A 87 4.82 -2.48 -1.33
N GLY A 88 4.57 -3.18 -2.43
CA GLY A 88 5.59 -3.84 -3.23
C GLY A 88 6.19 -2.96 -4.31
N LEU A 89 7.14 -3.53 -5.04
CA LEU A 89 7.85 -2.86 -6.15
C LEU A 89 6.92 -2.45 -7.29
N ASP A 90 5.82 -3.16 -7.52
CA ASP A 90 4.80 -2.81 -8.52
C ASP A 90 4.24 -1.39 -8.31
N PHE A 91 3.82 -1.06 -7.09
CA PHE A 91 3.36 0.27 -6.72
C PHE A 91 4.52 1.26 -6.72
N LEU A 92 5.62 0.94 -6.02
CA LEU A 92 6.75 1.83 -5.82
C LEU A 92 7.37 2.28 -7.15
N LYS A 93 7.52 1.36 -8.12
CA LYS A 93 8.00 1.70 -9.47
C LYS A 93 6.98 2.51 -10.26
N LYS A 94 5.69 2.17 -10.16
CA LYS A 94 4.63 2.85 -10.91
C LYS A 94 4.53 4.33 -10.53
N VAL A 95 4.70 4.66 -9.24
CA VAL A 95 4.70 6.05 -8.75
C VAL A 95 6.07 6.74 -8.82
N GLY A 96 7.13 6.03 -9.22
CA GLY A 96 8.50 6.55 -9.20
C GLY A 96 8.95 6.94 -7.80
N ALA A 97 8.72 6.05 -6.82
CA ALA A 97 8.98 6.32 -5.42
C ALA A 97 10.47 6.64 -5.16
N LYS A 98 10.72 7.69 -4.38
CA LYS A 98 12.01 8.01 -3.75
C LYS A 98 11.83 7.86 -2.25
N ILE A 99 12.64 6.98 -1.65
CA ILE A 99 12.66 6.76 -0.20
C ILE A 99 13.89 7.49 0.33
N ASN A 100 13.67 8.46 1.20
CA ASN A 100 14.73 9.18 1.90
C ASN A 100 14.73 8.71 3.35
N LEU A 101 15.75 7.94 3.73
CA LEU A 101 15.89 7.39 5.07
C LEU A 101 16.42 8.42 6.09
N ASP A 102 17.15 9.43 5.65
CA ASP A 102 17.63 10.50 6.54
C ASP A 102 16.46 11.38 7.00
N ALA A 103 15.57 11.73 6.06
CA ALA A 103 14.38 12.55 6.32
C ALA A 103 13.14 11.71 6.69
N MET A 104 13.25 10.38 6.66
CA MET A 104 12.15 9.44 6.89
C MET A 104 10.89 9.77 6.06
N THR A 105 11.07 9.94 4.75
CA THR A 105 9.98 10.36 3.83
C THR A 105 9.97 9.58 2.52
N ILE A 106 8.77 9.50 1.93
CA ILE A 106 8.54 8.99 0.59
C ILE A 106 7.96 10.09 -0.32
N SER A 107 8.46 10.17 -1.55
CA SER A 107 8.01 11.14 -2.58
C SER A 107 8.06 10.55 -3.99
N SER A 108 7.63 11.30 -5.00
CA SER A 108 7.71 10.89 -6.42
C SER A 108 8.91 11.55 -7.08
N SER A 109 9.48 10.87 -8.08
CA SER A 109 10.39 11.44 -9.05
C SER A 109 9.70 12.14 -10.23
N ARG A 110 8.39 11.90 -10.42
CA ARG A 110 7.60 12.43 -11.52
C ARG A 110 6.87 13.69 -11.05
N THR A 111 7.56 14.82 -11.17
CA THR A 111 6.97 16.18 -11.13
C THR A 111 6.76 16.66 -12.55
#